data_AF-A0AAD5ACE5-F1
#
_entry.id   AF-A0AAD5ACE5-F1
#
_cell.length_a   1.000
_cell.length_b   1.000
_cell.length_c   1.000
_cell.angle_alpha   90.00
_cell.angle_beta   90.00
_cell.angle_gamma   90.00
#
_symmetry.space_group_name_H-M   'P 1'
#
loop_
_entity.id
_entity.type
_entity.pdbx_description
1 polymer ?
#
loop_
_entity_poly.entity_id
_entity_poly.type
_entity_poly.pdbx_seq_one_letter_code
_entity_poly.pdbx_strand_id
1 'polypeptide(L)'
;MSISPSGEKVEGSSVNLTCSSDSNPPVETYTWFKENEASPVGSGQSYRALQSGLYYCEVQNKLGSERSAAVSITITALLSAPFWLRYRRQKKKADEGVHQNIGLSAKDDTYAALDPAGRKSDDLYHTLT
;
A
#
# COMPACT_ATOMS: atom_id res chain seq x y z
N MET A 1 7.03 -18.37 -23.56
CA MET A 1 7.70 -17.09 -23.17
C MET A 1 8.89 -17.31 -22.23
N SER A 2 9.68 -16.28 -21.92
CA SER A 2 10.75 -16.34 -20.90
C SER A 2 10.86 -15.08 -20.03
N ILE A 3 11.51 -15.21 -18.87
CA ILE A 3 11.91 -14.08 -18.02
C ILE A 3 13.42 -14.08 -17.91
N SER A 4 14.02 -12.91 -18.06
CA SER A 4 15.44 -12.69 -17.83
C SER A 4 15.65 -11.66 -16.73
N PRO A 5 16.34 -12.01 -15.63
CA PRO A 5 16.80 -11.02 -14.67
C PRO A 5 17.96 -10.23 -15.28
N SER A 6 17.85 -8.92 -15.22
CA SER A 6 18.87 -7.95 -15.60
C SER A 6 19.26 -7.15 -14.34
N GLY A 7 20.54 -7.18 -14.02
CA GLY A 7 21.04 -6.61 -12.78
C GLY A 7 22.39 -7.20 -12.45
N GLU A 8 23.42 -6.40 -12.64
CA GLU A 8 24.77 -6.70 -12.19
C GLU A 8 24.77 -6.81 -10.66
N LYS A 9 25.57 -7.72 -10.10
CA LYS A 9 25.92 -7.72 -8.66
C LYS A 9 26.66 -6.43 -8.32
N VAL A 10 25.99 -5.29 -8.31
CA VAL A 10 26.58 -3.99 -8.05
C VAL A 10 25.52 -3.19 -7.31
N GLU A 11 25.70 -3.11 -5.99
CA GLU A 11 25.03 -2.17 -5.07
C GLU A 11 23.58 -1.77 -5.44
N GLY A 12 22.62 -2.62 -5.12
CA GLY A 12 21.22 -2.26 -5.34
C GLY A 12 20.25 -3.16 -4.59
N SER A 13 19.33 -2.56 -3.85
CA SER A 13 18.23 -3.25 -3.16
C SER A 13 17.13 -3.76 -4.11
N SER A 14 17.44 -3.99 -5.38
CA SER A 14 16.46 -4.31 -6.42
C SER A 14 17.06 -5.01 -7.64
N VAL A 15 16.28 -5.88 -8.28
CA VAL A 15 16.63 -6.56 -9.55
C VAL A 15 15.60 -6.17 -10.62
N ASN A 16 16.03 -5.91 -11.84
CA ASN A 16 15.12 -5.60 -12.94
C ASN A 16 14.82 -6.87 -13.76
N LEU A 17 13.57 -7.27 -13.84
CA LEU A 17 13.12 -8.44 -14.59
C LEU A 17 12.56 -7.97 -15.93
N THR A 18 12.83 -8.72 -17.00
CA THR A 18 12.23 -8.49 -18.31
C THR A 18 11.55 -9.75 -18.79
N CYS A 19 10.32 -9.62 -19.26
CA CYS A 19 9.57 -10.70 -19.90
C CYS A 19 9.66 -10.55 -21.42
N SER A 20 9.88 -11.67 -22.11
CA SER A 20 9.89 -11.73 -23.57
C SER A 20 8.99 -12.85 -24.07
N SER A 21 8.17 -12.55 -25.09
CA SER A 21 7.26 -13.49 -25.71
C SER A 21 7.17 -13.26 -27.21
N ASP A 22 7.33 -14.34 -27.98
CA ASP A 22 7.21 -14.35 -29.44
C ASP A 22 5.76 -14.61 -29.89
N SER A 23 4.79 -14.18 -29.08
CA SER A 23 3.37 -14.41 -29.34
C SER A 23 2.96 -13.79 -30.68
N ASN A 24 2.26 -14.57 -31.50
CA ASN A 24 1.60 -14.13 -32.71
C ASN A 24 0.13 -14.55 -32.64
N PRO A 25 -0.82 -13.61 -32.43
CA PRO A 25 -0.72 -12.15 -32.46
C PRO A 25 0.14 -11.54 -31.33
N PRO A 26 0.64 -10.29 -31.50
CA PRO A 26 1.47 -9.60 -30.52
C PRO A 26 0.81 -9.55 -29.13
N VAL A 27 1.64 -9.55 -28.10
CA VAL A 27 1.19 -9.39 -26.71
C VAL A 27 0.54 -8.02 -26.52
N GLU A 28 -0.63 -8.00 -25.88
CA GLU A 28 -1.37 -6.79 -25.54
C GLU A 28 -1.08 -6.35 -24.10
N THR A 29 -0.93 -7.31 -23.17
CA THR A 29 -0.65 -7.00 -21.76
C THR A 29 0.42 -7.91 -21.17
N TYR A 30 1.23 -7.31 -20.30
CA TYR A 30 2.21 -8.00 -19.46
C TYR A 30 1.86 -7.73 -18.00
N THR A 31 1.69 -8.79 -17.22
CA THR A 31 1.33 -8.72 -15.80
C THR A 31 2.34 -9.50 -14.98
N TRP A 32 2.82 -8.91 -13.89
CA TRP A 32 3.80 -9.53 -13.01
C TRP A 32 3.14 -10.03 -11.74
N PHE A 33 3.56 -11.22 -11.32
CA PHE A 33 3.11 -11.86 -10.12
C PHE A 33 4.30 -12.34 -9.30
N LYS A 34 4.11 -12.36 -8.00
CA LYS A 34 4.98 -13.07 -7.06
C LYS A 34 4.25 -14.31 -6.60
N GLU A 35 4.95 -15.43 -6.53
CA GLU A 35 4.38 -16.66 -6.02
C GLU A 35 3.89 -16.47 -4.58
N ASN A 36 2.71 -17.02 -4.27
CA ASN A 36 1.98 -16.86 -3.01
C ASN A 36 1.31 -15.49 -2.80
N GLU A 37 1.38 -14.58 -3.77
CA GLU A 37 0.56 -13.36 -3.78
C GLU A 37 -0.59 -13.53 -4.79
N ALA A 38 -1.82 -13.26 -4.35
CA ALA A 38 -3.00 -13.39 -5.20
C ALA A 38 -3.16 -12.23 -6.20
N SER A 39 -2.57 -11.08 -5.88
CA SER A 39 -2.70 -9.85 -6.66
C SER A 39 -1.47 -9.64 -7.55
N PRO A 40 -1.64 -9.01 -8.72
CA PRO A 40 -0.52 -8.54 -9.52
C PRO A 40 0.38 -7.59 -8.72
N VAL A 41 1.69 -7.74 -8.87
CA VAL A 41 2.69 -6.87 -8.24
C VAL A 41 3.14 -5.74 -9.18
N GLY A 42 2.80 -5.82 -10.47
CA GLY A 42 3.13 -4.82 -11.47
C GLY A 42 2.65 -5.19 -12.87
N SER A 43 2.89 -4.30 -13.82
CA SER A 43 2.55 -4.46 -15.23
C SER A 43 3.64 -3.89 -16.13
N GLY A 44 3.57 -4.23 -17.42
CA GLY A 44 4.55 -3.83 -18.43
C GLY A 44 5.63 -4.88 -18.67
N GLN A 45 6.37 -4.72 -19.76
CA GLN A 45 7.34 -5.75 -20.19
C GLN A 45 8.51 -5.93 -19.22
N SER A 46 8.82 -4.91 -18.41
CA SER A 46 9.86 -4.95 -17.38
C SER A 46 9.30 -4.61 -16.01
N TYR A 47 9.85 -5.24 -14.97
CA TYR A 47 9.43 -5.04 -13.59
C TYR A 47 10.63 -5.01 -12.63
N ARG A 48 10.61 -4.05 -11.71
CA ARG A 48 11.66 -3.89 -10.71
C ARG A 48 11.29 -4.60 -9.42
N ALA A 49 11.86 -5.79 -9.20
CA ALA A 49 11.71 -6.54 -7.97
C ALA A 49 12.50 -5.89 -6.83
N LEU A 50 11.84 -5.53 -5.73
CA LEU A 50 12.43 -4.93 -4.53
C LEU A 50 12.57 -5.92 -3.37
N GLN A 51 12.03 -7.13 -3.53
CA GLN A 51 12.05 -8.17 -2.52
C GLN A 51 12.53 -9.48 -3.12
N SER A 52 13.12 -10.32 -2.27
CA SER A 52 13.39 -11.71 -2.63
C SER A 52 12.07 -12.48 -2.79
N GLY A 53 12.06 -13.46 -3.67
CA GLY A 53 10.89 -14.30 -3.93
C GLY A 53 10.93 -14.96 -5.29
N LEU A 54 9.90 -15.76 -5.58
CA LEU A 54 9.68 -16.36 -6.88
C LEU A 54 8.74 -15.47 -7.68
N TYR A 55 9.18 -15.05 -8.87
CA TYR A 55 8.43 -14.14 -9.74
C TYR A 55 8.13 -14.81 -11.07
N TYR A 56 6.93 -14.58 -11.59
CA TYR A 56 6.52 -15.00 -12.92
C TYR A 56 5.72 -13.89 -13.60
N CYS A 57 5.64 -13.97 -14.93
CA CYS A 57 4.92 -13.02 -15.75
C CYS A 57 3.83 -13.77 -16.50
N GLU A 58 2.66 -13.16 -16.56
CA GLU A 58 1.56 -13.59 -17.41
C GLU A 58 1.44 -12.61 -18.57
N VAL A 59 1.51 -13.14 -19.78
CA VAL A 59 1.30 -12.37 -21.01
C VAL A 59 -0.06 -12.71 -21.58
N GLN A 60 -0.75 -11.71 -22.12
CA GLN A 60 -2.06 -11.92 -22.74
C GLN A 60 -2.11 -11.25 -24.12
N ASN A 61 -2.73 -11.94 -25.07
CA ASN A 61 -3.12 -11.41 -26.36
C ASN A 61 -4.59 -11.77 -26.66
N LYS A 62 -5.08 -11.37 -27.83
CA LYS A 62 -6.45 -11.68 -28.27
C LYS A 62 -6.82 -13.18 -28.34
N LEU A 63 -5.85 -14.09 -28.26
CA LEU A 63 -6.09 -15.54 -28.27
C LEU A 63 -6.14 -16.15 -26.87
N GLY A 64 -5.55 -15.50 -25.87
CA GLY A 64 -5.52 -16.00 -24.50
C GLY A 64 -4.34 -15.48 -23.69
N SER A 65 -4.08 -16.13 -22.56
CA SER A 65 -2.94 -15.84 -21.69
C SER A 65 -2.02 -17.04 -21.51
N GLU A 66 -0.74 -16.77 -21.30
CA GLU A 66 0.29 -17.76 -21.02
C GLU A 66 1.10 -17.27 -19.81
N ARG A 67 1.52 -18.19 -18.93
CA ARG A 67 2.43 -17.90 -17.80
C ARG A 67 3.85 -18.38 -18.04
N SER A 68 4.83 -17.58 -17.63
CA SER A 68 6.24 -17.94 -17.72
C SER A 68 6.61 -18.96 -16.65
N ALA A 69 7.76 -19.61 -16.82
CA ALA A 69 8.43 -20.24 -15.69
C ALA A 69 8.73 -19.19 -14.60
N ALA A 70 8.62 -19.60 -13.34
CA ALA A 70 8.99 -18.75 -12.22
C ALA A 70 10.50 -18.68 -12.04
N VAL A 71 11.03 -17.51 -11.68
CA VAL A 71 12.46 -17.26 -11.44
C VAL A 71 12.67 -16.85 -9.99
N SER A 72 13.66 -17.46 -9.33
CA SER A 72 14.02 -17.14 -7.95
C SER A 72 14.91 -15.91 -7.90
N ILE A 73 14.43 -14.87 -7.20
CA ILE A 73 15.15 -13.62 -6.99
C ILE A 73 15.62 -13.55 -5.55
N THR A 74 16.93 -13.35 -5.38
CA THR A 74 17.56 -13.18 -4.06
C THR A 74 18.22 -11.81 -3.99
N ILE A 75 17.68 -10.92 -3.18
CA ILE A 75 18.25 -9.59 -2.91
C ILE A 75 19.08 -9.70 -1.63
N THR A 76 20.40 -9.68 -1.78
CA THR A 76 21.32 -9.58 -0.64
C THR A 76 21.47 -8.13 -0.26
N ALA A 77 20.84 -7.73 0.85
CA ALA A 77 21.18 -6.46 1.48
C ALA A 77 22.62 -6.56 1.98
N LEU A 78 23.56 -5.90 1.30
CA LEU A 78 24.86 -5.62 1.90
C LEU A 78 24.55 -4.81 3.15
N LEU A 79 24.70 -5.42 4.33
CA LEU A 79 24.59 -4.75 5.61
C LEU A 79 25.78 -3.79 5.78
N SER A 80 25.89 -2.79 4.91
CA SER A 80 26.49 -1.54 5.36
C SER A 80 25.47 -0.95 6.35
N ALA A 81 25.96 -0.52 7.50
CA ALA A 81 25.14 -0.16 8.64
C ALA A 81 24.19 1.07 8.48
N PRO A 82 24.13 1.89 7.39
CA PRO A 82 23.21 3.03 7.40
C PRO A 82 21.79 2.71 6.89
N PHE A 83 21.54 1.56 6.24
CA PHE A 83 20.23 1.26 5.65
C PHE A 83 19.16 0.90 6.71
N TRP A 84 19.54 0.11 7.72
CA TRP A 84 18.66 -0.25 8.86
C TRP A 84 18.23 0.98 9.69
N LEU A 85 19.12 1.98 9.83
CA LEU A 85 18.78 3.23 10.51
C LEU A 85 17.71 4.03 9.77
N ARG A 86 17.79 4.08 8.43
CA ARG A 86 16.80 4.79 7.61
C ARG A 86 15.45 4.07 7.59
N TYR A 87 15.44 2.73 7.53
CA TYR A 87 14.22 1.92 7.63
C TYR A 87 13.51 2.10 9.00
N ARG A 88 14.26 2.07 10.12
CA ARG A 88 13.71 2.34 11.46
C ARG A 88 13.08 3.73 11.58
N ARG A 89 13.66 4.74 10.93
CA ARG A 89 13.11 6.12 10.92
C ARG A 89 11.78 6.21 10.13
N GLN A 90 11.65 5.47 9.04
CA GLN A 90 10.41 5.44 8.23
C GLN A 90 9.28 4.71 8.96
N LYS A 91 9.55 3.56 9.60
CA LYS A 91 8.54 2.81 10.36
C LYS A 91 8.03 3.56 11.60
N LYS A 92 8.91 4.31 12.28
CA LYS A 92 8.52 5.14 13.43
C LYS A 92 7.53 6.25 13.05
N LYS A 93 7.62 6.80 11.83
CA LYS A 93 6.66 7.80 11.32
C LYS A 93 5.29 7.22 10.93
N ALA A 94 5.19 5.93 10.66
CA ALA A 94 3.93 5.29 10.29
C ALA A 94 3.08 4.90 11.52
N ASP A 95 3.72 4.53 12.63
CA ASP A 95 3.04 4.20 13.90
C ASP A 95 2.60 5.45 14.68
N GLU A 96 3.33 6.57 14.57
CA GLU A 96 2.97 7.84 15.24
C GLU A 96 1.75 8.54 14.59
N GLY A 97 1.25 8.05 13.45
CA GLY A 97 0.11 8.63 12.73
C GLY A 97 -1.28 8.06 13.05
N VAL A 98 -1.39 7.04 13.91
CA VAL A 98 -2.67 6.32 14.17
C VAL A 98 -3.24 6.58 15.57
N HIS A 99 -2.64 7.49 16.35
CA HIS A 99 -3.01 7.69 17.76
C HIS A 99 -3.41 9.13 18.17
N GLN A 100 -4.06 9.89 17.29
CA GLN A 100 -4.80 11.07 17.72
C GLN A 100 -6.14 11.14 16.99
N ASN A 101 -7.19 10.66 17.67
CA ASN A 101 -8.56 11.21 17.69
C ASN A 101 -9.47 10.32 18.56
N ILE A 102 -9.15 10.20 19.85
CA ILE A 102 -10.16 9.83 20.87
C ILE A 102 -9.94 10.78 22.04
N GLY A 103 -10.73 11.85 22.06
CA GLY A 103 -10.81 12.79 23.18
C GLY A 103 -12.27 13.06 23.48
N LEU A 104 -12.83 12.23 24.37
CA LEU A 104 -14.06 12.50 25.12
C LEU A 104 -13.99 13.94 25.69
N SER A 105 -14.85 14.82 25.21
CA SER A 105 -15.00 16.18 25.77
C SER A 105 -15.82 16.09 27.04
N ALA A 106 -15.13 16.05 28.18
CA ALA A 106 -15.70 16.32 29.48
C ALA A 106 -14.72 17.21 30.24
N LYS A 107 -15.04 18.50 30.35
CA LYS A 107 -14.82 19.33 31.53
C LYS A 107 -15.64 20.61 31.43
N ASP A 108 -16.41 20.76 32.49
CA ASP A 108 -17.44 21.73 32.81
C ASP A 108 -16.77 22.80 33.67
N ASP A 109 -16.61 24.03 33.16
CA ASP A 109 -16.04 25.14 33.90
C ASP A 109 -17.01 26.32 33.86
N THR A 110 -17.63 26.52 35.01
CA THR A 110 -18.58 27.54 35.42
C THR A 110 -18.08 28.97 35.15
N TYR A 111 -18.92 29.83 34.53
CA TYR A 111 -18.78 31.29 34.66
C TYR A 111 -20.12 31.89 35.08
N ALA A 112 -20.15 32.44 36.30
CA ALA A 112 -21.33 33.01 36.91
C ALA A 112 -21.59 34.46 36.45
N ALA A 113 -22.89 34.76 36.39
CA ALA A 113 -23.55 36.06 36.64
C ALA A 113 -23.41 37.20 35.62
N LEU A 114 -24.54 37.54 34.99
CA LEU A 114 -25.10 38.90 34.99
C LEU A 114 -26.63 38.85 35.14
N ASP A 115 -27.11 39.59 36.13
CA ASP A 115 -28.46 39.88 36.66
C ASP A 115 -29.49 40.47 35.63
N PRO A 116 -30.66 41.02 36.06
CA PRO A 116 -31.82 40.43 36.73
C PRO A 116 -33.15 40.82 36.02
N ALA A 117 -34.28 40.34 36.57
CA ALA A 117 -35.67 40.79 36.33
C ALA A 117 -36.52 40.08 35.25
N GLY A 118 -37.65 39.51 35.69
CA GLY A 118 -38.89 39.53 34.90
C GLY A 118 -39.72 38.25 34.78
N ARG A 119 -40.67 38.07 35.71
CA ARG A 119 -42.06 37.52 35.54
C ARG A 119 -42.33 36.16 34.83
N LYS A 120 -42.81 35.21 35.65
CA LYS A 120 -44.11 34.46 35.62
C LYS A 120 -44.83 34.23 34.28
N SER A 121 -45.18 32.97 33.97
CA SER A 121 -46.55 32.60 33.54
C SER A 121 -46.80 31.10 33.64
N ASP A 122 -47.92 30.76 34.26
CA ASP A 122 -48.56 29.45 34.34
C ASP A 122 -49.18 29.04 32.98
N ASP A 123 -49.46 27.73 32.86
CA ASP A 123 -50.35 27.04 31.90
C ASP A 123 -50.01 27.06 30.40
N LEU A 124 -50.13 25.90 29.72
CA LEU A 124 -51.27 25.59 28.83
C LEU A 124 -50.95 24.47 27.80
N TYR A 125 -51.86 23.49 27.76
CA TYR A 125 -52.18 22.50 26.71
C TYR A 125 -51.36 21.20 26.52
N HIS A 126 -51.91 20.18 27.20
CA HIS A 126 -52.22 18.85 26.68
C HIS A 126 -52.71 18.78 25.20
N THR A 127 -52.27 17.71 24.52
CA THR A 127 -52.88 16.92 23.41
C THR A 127 -53.10 17.53 22.01
N LEU A 128 -52.53 16.85 21.00
CA LEU A 128 -53.04 16.40 19.67
C LEU A 128 -51.79 16.05 18.83
N THR A 129 -51.60 14.87 18.22
CA THR A 129 -52.48 14.01 17.40
C THR A 129 -51.92 12.58 17.40
#